data_AF-U9UES1-F1
#
_entry.id   AF-U9UES1-F1
#
_cell.length_a   1.000
_cell.length_b   1.000
_cell.length_c   1.000
_cell.angle_alpha   90.00
_cell.angle_beta   90.00
_cell.angle_gamma   90.00
#
_symmetry.space_group_name_H-M   'P 1'
#
loop_
_entity.id
_entity.type
_entity.pdbx_description
1 polymer ?
#
loop_
_entity_poly.entity_id
_entity_poly.type
_entity_poly.pdbx_seq_one_letter_code
_entity_poly.pdbx_strand_id
1 'polypeptide(L)'
;MATGGTLGYSSSKVNLRGLTEDEPIDVRWDRYWASYQYFRRGFTIMTAIWGFGLLSTVPIRIIIVFKVSSVEKSFLYINVLQYIWMFMIAILTLICAWWMKRQGDKIAIDSNSDKPL
;
A
#
# COMPACT_ATOMS: atom_id res chain seq x y z
N MET A 1 -43.39 3.21 -5.65
CA MET A 1 -42.43 4.26 -5.26
C MET A 1 -42.41 4.34 -3.74
N ALA A 2 -41.34 3.82 -3.13
CA ALA A 2 -40.98 4.03 -1.74
C ALA A 2 -39.48 3.70 -1.62
N THR A 3 -38.65 4.73 -1.63
CA THR A 3 -37.22 4.69 -1.34
C THR A 3 -37.04 4.68 0.18
N GLY A 4 -36.42 3.63 0.73
CA GLY A 4 -36.25 3.52 2.17
C GLY A 4 -35.40 2.33 2.58
N GLY A 5 -34.18 2.22 2.04
CA GLY A 5 -33.17 1.28 2.52
C GLY A 5 -32.16 2.01 3.39
N THR A 6 -32.46 2.11 4.68
CA THR A 6 -31.56 2.62 5.72
C THR A 6 -30.27 1.80 5.74
N LEU A 7 -29.18 2.37 5.21
CA LEU A 7 -27.80 2.01 5.57
C LEU A 7 -27.57 2.44 7.01
N GLY A 8 -28.13 1.68 7.94
CA GLY A 8 -27.81 1.77 9.36
C GLY A 8 -26.39 1.28 9.56
N TYR A 9 -25.43 2.20 9.50
CA TYR A 9 -24.09 1.98 10.03
C TYR A 9 -24.25 1.84 11.55
N SER A 10 -24.52 0.62 12.00
CA SER A 10 -24.65 0.29 13.42
C SER A 10 -23.31 0.53 14.08
N SER A 11 -23.20 1.69 14.73
CA SER A 11 -22.12 2.05 15.64
C SER A 11 -22.20 1.15 16.87
N SER A 12 -21.75 -0.09 16.72
CA SER A 12 -21.54 -1.02 17.81
C SER A 12 -20.15 -0.80 18.38
N LYS A 13 -20.10 0.02 19.43
CA LYS A 13 -19.13 0.02 20.54
C LYS A 13 -17.80 -0.71 20.29
N VAL A 14 -16.76 0.10 20.11
CA VAL A 14 -15.33 -0.17 20.26
C VAL A 14 -15.03 -1.37 21.19
N ASN A 15 -14.58 -2.46 20.58
CA ASN A 15 -13.70 -3.45 21.21
C ASN A 15 -12.52 -3.64 20.25
N LEU A 16 -11.47 -2.83 20.43
CA LEU A 16 -10.20 -2.97 19.76
C LEU A 16 -9.52 -4.24 20.31
N ARG A 17 -9.63 -5.36 19.59
CA ARG A 17 -8.98 -6.60 19.95
C ARG A 17 -8.24 -7.16 18.74
N GLY A 18 -6.99 -7.58 19.00
CA GLY A 18 -6.09 -8.15 18.01
C GLY A 18 -6.78 -9.13 17.09
N LEU A 19 -6.37 -9.04 15.82
CA LEU A 19 -6.68 -9.98 14.74
C LEU A 19 -6.72 -11.40 15.31
N THR A 20 -7.87 -12.06 15.27
CA THR A 20 -7.84 -13.50 15.06
C THR A 20 -7.20 -13.70 13.70
N GLU A 21 -6.02 -14.33 13.63
CA GLU A 21 -5.41 -14.71 12.35
C GLU A 21 -6.34 -15.57 11.49
N ASP A 22 -7.39 -16.11 12.11
CA ASP A 22 -8.47 -16.90 11.54
C ASP A 22 -9.50 -16.10 10.70
N GLU A 23 -9.52 -14.76 10.78
CA GLU A 23 -10.39 -13.96 9.89
C GLU A 23 -9.81 -13.91 8.47
N PRO A 24 -10.67 -14.06 7.43
CA PRO A 24 -10.22 -13.97 6.04
C PRO A 24 -9.64 -12.57 5.75
N ILE A 25 -8.63 -12.54 4.88
CA ILE A 25 -7.73 -11.39 4.71
C ILE A 25 -8.47 -10.13 4.25
N ASP A 26 -9.50 -10.29 3.42
CA ASP A 26 -10.34 -9.23 2.87
C ASP A 26 -11.12 -8.48 3.96
N VAL A 27 -11.84 -9.21 4.82
CA VAL A 27 -12.62 -8.61 5.93
C VAL A 27 -11.71 -7.85 6.88
N ARG A 28 -10.52 -8.39 7.13
CA ARG A 28 -9.51 -7.76 7.95
C ARG A 28 -9.00 -6.45 7.33
N TRP A 29 -8.70 -6.46 6.02
CA TRP A 29 -8.21 -5.27 5.32
C TRP A 29 -9.24 -4.16 5.25
N ASP A 30 -10.52 -4.49 5.04
CA ASP A 30 -11.61 -3.50 5.06
C ASP A 30 -11.74 -2.84 6.43
N ARG A 31 -11.63 -3.63 7.51
CA ARG A 31 -11.62 -3.09 8.87
C ARG A 31 -10.40 -2.19 9.11
N TYR A 32 -9.22 -2.59 8.63
CA TYR A 32 -8.01 -1.76 8.71
C TYR A 32 -8.16 -0.44 7.95
N TRP A 33 -8.72 -0.50 6.75
CA TRP A 33 -8.96 0.65 5.89
C TRP A 33 -9.91 1.67 6.53
N ALA A 34 -11.03 1.20 7.09
CA ALA A 34 -12.01 2.06 7.74
C ALA A 34 -11.49 2.66 9.06
N SER A 35 -10.78 1.85 9.86
CA SER A 35 -10.44 2.21 11.25
C SER A 35 -9.15 3.01 11.37
N TYR A 36 -8.16 2.76 10.50
CA TYR A 36 -6.81 3.29 10.68
C TYR A 36 -6.39 4.22 9.54
N GLN A 37 -6.14 5.49 9.87
CA GLN A 37 -5.70 6.50 8.91
C GLN A 37 -4.26 6.24 8.39
N TYR A 38 -3.38 5.63 9.21
CA TYR A 38 -2.02 5.29 8.79
C TYR A 38 -2.00 4.23 7.68
N PHE A 39 -2.95 3.28 7.71
CA PHE A 39 -3.07 2.23 6.71
C PHE A 39 -3.43 2.82 5.35
N ARG A 40 -4.45 3.69 5.31
CA ARG A 40 -4.84 4.45 4.11
C ARG A 40 -3.68 5.29 3.57
N ARG A 41 -2.99 6.04 4.44
CA ARG A 41 -1.87 6.89 4.03
C ARG A 41 -0.70 6.08 3.46
N GLY A 42 -0.40 4.92 4.05
CA GLY A 42 0.62 4.00 3.56
C GLY A 42 0.32 3.52 2.13
N PHE A 43 -0.92 3.07 1.89
CA PHE A 43 -1.38 2.69 0.56
C PHE A 43 -1.37 3.85 -0.43
N THR A 44 -1.85 5.04 -0.07
CA THR A 44 -1.82 6.21 -0.94
C THR A 44 -0.39 6.55 -1.38
N ILE A 45 0.57 6.58 -0.44
CA ILE A 45 1.97 6.89 -0.76
C ILE A 45 2.56 5.82 -1.69
N MET A 46 2.33 4.55 -1.38
CA MET A 46 2.82 3.43 -2.20
C MET A 46 2.25 3.51 -3.62
N THR A 47 0.93 3.69 -3.76
CA THR A 47 0.28 3.83 -5.06
C THR A 47 0.74 5.07 -5.82
N ALA A 48 0.97 6.20 -5.15
CA ALA A 48 1.45 7.42 -5.79
C ALA A 48 2.87 7.23 -6.35
N ILE A 49 3.78 6.60 -5.59
CA ILE A 49 5.15 6.34 -6.05
C ILE A 49 5.14 5.35 -7.22
N TRP A 50 4.34 4.30 -7.13
CA TRP A 50 4.14 3.34 -8.23
C TRP A 50 3.63 4.04 -9.50
N GLY A 51 2.56 4.82 -9.37
CA GLY A 51 1.94 5.52 -10.51
C GLY A 51 2.89 6.54 -11.15
N PHE A 52 3.56 7.36 -10.35
CA PHE A 52 4.54 8.32 -10.84
C PHE A 52 5.70 7.64 -11.57
N GLY A 53 6.20 6.54 -11.01
CA GLY A 53 7.25 5.75 -11.64
C GLY A 53 6.86 5.12 -12.96
N LEU A 54 5.66 4.56 -13.05
CA LEU A 54 5.13 4.04 -14.30
C LEU A 54 5.01 5.14 -15.35
N LEU A 55 4.50 6.31 -14.98
CA LEU A 55 4.39 7.46 -15.87
C LEU A 55 5.76 7.97 -16.34
N SER A 56 6.77 7.99 -15.46
CA SER A 56 8.12 8.45 -15.82
C SER A 56 8.86 7.47 -16.73
N THR A 57 8.51 6.18 -16.74
CA THR A 57 9.16 5.21 -17.64
C THR A 57 8.98 5.54 -19.12
N VAL A 58 7.84 6.11 -19.51
CA VAL A 58 7.52 6.43 -20.91
C VAL A 58 8.45 7.50 -21.49
N PRO A 59 8.57 8.71 -20.92
CA PRO A 59 9.49 9.73 -21.45
C PRO A 59 10.96 9.29 -21.37
N ILE A 60 11.35 8.55 -20.32
CA ILE A 60 12.73 8.02 -20.20
C ILE A 60 13.04 7.07 -21.37
N ARG A 61 12.11 6.14 -21.69
CA ARG A 61 12.26 5.21 -22.81
C ARG A 61 12.34 5.95 -24.15
N ILE A 62 11.51 6.97 -24.35
CA ILE A 62 11.56 7.83 -25.54
C ILE A 62 12.96 8.47 -25.67
N ILE A 63 13.47 9.08 -24.61
CA ILE A 63 14.81 9.72 -24.61
C ILE A 63 15.89 8.71 -24.98
N ILE A 64 15.87 7.50 -24.42
CA ILE A 64 16.86 6.47 -24.72
C ILE A 64 16.82 6.09 -26.20
N VAL A 65 15.63 5.85 -26.76
CA VAL A 65 15.46 5.47 -28.17
C VAL A 65 15.98 6.57 -29.10
N PHE A 66 15.75 7.84 -28.78
CA PHE A 66 16.20 8.96 -29.63
C PHE A 66 17.67 9.34 -29.45
N LYS A 67 18.29 9.03 -28.30
CA LYS A 67 19.68 9.42 -28.01
C LYS A 67 20.69 8.32 -28.25
N VAL A 68 20.29 7.05 -28.18
CA VAL A 68 21.19 5.92 -28.33
C VAL A 68 21.15 5.41 -29.77
N SER A 69 22.30 5.44 -30.45
CA SER A 69 22.42 5.18 -31.88
C SER A 69 22.30 3.69 -32.29
N SER A 70 22.26 2.77 -31.31
CA SER A 70 22.23 1.33 -31.55
C SER A 70 21.06 0.68 -30.83
N VAL A 71 20.31 -0.16 -31.55
CA VAL A 71 19.14 -0.88 -31.04
C VAL A 71 19.50 -1.79 -29.86
N GLU A 72 20.64 -2.50 -29.94
CA GLU A 72 21.10 -3.42 -28.89
C GLU A 72 21.39 -2.69 -27.59
N LYS A 73 22.06 -1.53 -27.68
CA LYS A 73 22.38 -0.69 -26.53
C LYS A 73 21.11 -0.10 -25.92
N SER A 74 20.19 0.40 -26.74
CA SER A 74 18.89 0.93 -26.30
C SER A 74 18.09 -0.13 -25.55
N PHE A 75 18.03 -1.35 -26.10
CA PHE A 75 17.33 -2.47 -25.48
C PHE A 75 17.96 -2.84 -24.13
N LEU A 76 19.29 -2.91 -24.06
CA LEU A 76 20.00 -3.19 -22.81
C LEU A 76 19.68 -2.11 -21.75
N TYR A 77 19.82 -0.83 -22.09
CA TYR A 77 19.56 0.26 -21.14
C TYR A 77 18.14 0.28 -20.62
N ILE A 78 17.15 0.07 -21.50
CA ILE A 78 15.73 0.02 -21.11
C ILE A 78 15.48 -1.13 -20.12
N ASN A 79 16.02 -2.32 -20.38
CA ASN A 79 15.83 -3.48 -19.49
C ASN A 79 16.56 -3.30 -18.16
N VAL A 80 17.80 -2.82 -18.16
CA VAL A 80 18.56 -2.56 -16.93
C VAL A 80 17.82 -1.55 -16.05
N LEU A 81 17.35 -0.43 -16.63
CA LEU A 81 16.57 0.55 -15.89
C LEU A 81 15.25 -0.04 -15.37
N GLN A 82 14.57 -0.88 -16.16
CA GLN A 82 13.36 -1.57 -15.72
C GLN A 82 13.62 -2.48 -14.52
N TYR A 83 14.70 -3.26 -14.53
CA TYR A 83 15.03 -4.14 -13.41
C TYR A 83 15.42 -3.38 -12.16
N ILE A 84 16.21 -2.31 -12.29
CA ILE A 84 16.55 -1.42 -11.16
C ILE A 84 15.27 -0.82 -10.56
N TRP A 85 14.38 -0.32 -11.41
CA TRP A 85 13.10 0.24 -10.97
C TRP A 85 12.23 -0.80 -10.24
N MET A 86 12.07 -2.00 -10.81
CA MET A 86 11.32 -3.10 -10.18
C MET A 86 11.92 -3.50 -8.83
N PHE A 87 13.25 -3.54 -8.73
CA PHE A 87 13.94 -3.86 -7.48
C PHE A 87 13.69 -2.79 -6.40
N MET A 88 13.83 -1.50 -6.76
CA MET A 88 13.53 -0.39 -5.86
C MET A 88 12.09 -0.42 -5.35
N ILE A 89 11.15 -0.72 -6.25
CA ILE A 89 9.72 -0.81 -5.93
C ILE A 89 9.38 -2.04 -5.08
N ALA A 90 10.04 -3.17 -5.31
CA ALA A 90 9.90 -4.35 -4.46
C ALA A 90 10.34 -4.03 -3.02
N ILE A 91 11.51 -3.39 -2.85
CA ILE A 91 12.00 -2.96 -1.53
C ILE A 91 11.03 -1.98 -0.88
N LEU A 92 10.56 -0.97 -1.62
CA LEU A 92 9.59 0.00 -1.10
C LEU A 92 8.32 -0.70 -0.61
N THR A 93 7.80 -1.66 -1.37
CA THR A 93 6.60 -2.42 -1.02
C THR A 93 6.81 -3.21 0.27
N LEU A 94 7.96 -3.88 0.41
CA LEU A 94 8.33 -4.60 1.64
C LEU A 94 8.46 -3.66 2.84
N ILE A 95 9.10 -2.49 2.66
CA ILE A 95 9.24 -1.47 3.71
C ILE A 95 7.87 -0.94 4.13
N CYS A 96 6.99 -0.63 3.18
CA CYS A 96 5.63 -0.17 3.46
C CYS A 96 4.82 -1.24 4.20
N ALA A 97 4.88 -2.50 3.77
CA ALA A 97 4.22 -3.61 4.44
C ALA A 97 4.74 -3.79 5.87
N TRP A 98 6.06 -3.78 6.05
CA TRP A 98 6.70 -3.87 7.36
C TRP A 98 6.33 -2.70 8.26
N TRP A 99 6.33 -1.48 7.73
CA TRP A 99 5.94 -0.29 8.47
C TRP A 99 4.48 -0.34 8.92
N MET A 100 3.56 -0.74 8.03
CA MET A 100 2.14 -0.90 8.40
C MET A 100 1.94 -1.96 9.48
N LYS A 101 2.65 -3.10 9.38
CA LYS A 101 2.65 -4.14 10.43
C LYS A 101 3.13 -3.56 11.77
N ARG A 102 4.27 -2.86 11.76
CA ARG A 102 4.85 -2.25 12.96
C ARG A 102 3.94 -1.21 13.61
N GLN A 103 3.15 -0.46 12.83
CA GLN A 103 2.15 0.47 13.37
C GLN A 103 1.00 -0.29 14.05
N GLY A 104 0.55 -1.41 13.45
CA GLY A 104 -0.45 -2.28 14.08
C GLY A 104 0.00 -2.85 15.42
N ASP A 105 1.24 -3.34 15.49
CA ASP A 105 1.81 -3.92 16.72
C ASP A 105 1.91 -2.89 17.86
N LYS A 106 2.30 -1.65 17.55
CA LYS A 106 2.38 -0.57 18.55
C LYS A 106 1.02 -0.26 19.17
N ILE A 107 -0.01 -0.13 18.34
CA ILE A 107 -1.38 0.17 18.81
C ILE A 107 -1.90 -0.96 19.70
N ALA A 108 -1.59 -2.22 19.36
CA ALA A 108 -1.97 -3.36 20.18
C ALA A 108 -1.32 -3.32 21.58
N ILE A 109 -0.03 -2.97 21.66
CA ILE A 109 0.73 -2.86 22.92
C ILE A 109 0.16 -1.73 23.78
N ASP A 110 -0.03 -0.54 23.20
CA ASP A 110 -0.54 0.63 23.93
C ASP A 110 -1.94 0.35 24.52
N SER A 111 -2.83 -0.30 23.76
CA SER A 111 -4.18 -0.67 24.24
C SER A 111 -4.18 -1.65 25.43
N ASN A 112 -3.13 -2.45 25.58
CA ASN A 112 -3.03 -3.46 26.63
C ASN A 112 -2.43 -2.88 27.93
N SER A 113 -1.67 -1.78 27.82
CA SER A 113 -1.12 -1.05 28.96
C SER A 113 -2.16 -0.23 29.72
N ASP A 114 -3.26 0.18 29.08
CA ASP A 114 -4.31 1.04 29.66
C ASP A 114 -5.39 0.28 30.45
N LYS A 115 -5.24 -1.04 30.68
CA LYS A 115 -6.17 -1.81 31.51
C LYS A 115 -5.77 -1.73 32.99
N PRO A 116 -6.61 -1.19 33.89
CA PRO A 116 -6.39 -1.36 35.32
C PRO A 116 -6.59 -2.84 35.70
N LEU A 117 -5.72 -3.32 36.59
CA LEU A 117 -5.75 -4.65 37.24
C LEU A 117 -7.04 -4.89 38.01
#